data_AF-A0A172YX06-F1
#
_entry.id   AF-A0A172YX06-F1
#
_cell.length_a   1.000
_cell.length_b   1.000
_cell.length_c   1.000
_cell.angle_alpha   90.00
_cell.angle_beta   90.00
_cell.angle_gamma   90.00
#
_symmetry.space_group_name_H-M   'P 1'
#
loop_
_entity.id
_entity.type
_entity.pdbx_description
1 polymer ?
#
loop_
_entity_poly.entity_id
_entity_poly.type
_entity_poly.pdbx_seq_one_letter_code
_entity_poly.pdbx_strand_id
1 'polypeptide(L)'
;MTVSKFILAPELAETREKSCGTPGHNAFKQSLVEQFDGSWKLNTCPACRWQALYNTPKDQDAHLQAVLEVAAERLNEDLIATGITPRFRKCSLSSYVTGDDKAKQRALSICRKYADKFDEHRAAGRALMLMGEIGTGKTHLACAILQCIVRNDGSTGLIVTAESITQAVTDSFRSNSGPSKTDLINELASVDLLVIDEVGMHTAKPGKDFTPGLLHEVIDRRYQLIKPAILISNQKPEDLHTFIGPRAADRLRENEGLLAPFTWKSARSGGLA
;
A
#
# COMPACT_ATOMS: atom_id res chain seq x y z
N MET A 1 8.19 13.48 -17.07
CA MET A 1 7.37 12.79 -16.04
C MET A 1 8.21 12.75 -14.78
N THR A 2 7.77 13.43 -13.73
CA THR A 2 8.42 13.40 -12.42
C THR A 2 8.32 11.98 -11.87
N VAL A 3 9.44 11.39 -11.45
CA VAL A 3 9.42 10.08 -10.79
C VAL A 3 8.61 10.23 -9.50
N SER A 4 7.63 9.34 -9.30
CA SER A 4 6.80 9.30 -8.09
C SER A 4 7.70 9.20 -6.84
N LYS A 5 7.30 9.88 -5.76
CA LYS A 5 8.05 9.87 -4.49
C LYS A 5 7.63 8.74 -3.56
N PHE A 6 6.47 8.13 -3.79
CA PHE A 6 5.93 7.09 -2.91
C PHE A 6 5.66 5.75 -3.61
N ILE A 7 5.29 5.78 -4.89
CA ILE A 7 4.96 4.60 -5.69
C ILE A 7 6.24 3.99 -6.25
N LEU A 8 6.46 2.72 -5.93
CA LEU A 8 7.61 1.96 -6.39
C LEU A 8 7.31 1.27 -7.72
N ALA A 9 8.36 1.00 -8.49
CA ALA A 9 8.32 0.14 -9.67
C ALA A 9 9.21 -1.10 -9.42
N PRO A 10 8.92 -2.25 -10.05
CA PRO A 10 9.77 -3.42 -9.92
C PRO A 10 11.21 -3.13 -10.34
N GLU A 11 12.18 -3.60 -9.56
CA GLU A 11 13.58 -3.50 -9.95
C GLU A 11 13.92 -4.43 -11.12
N LEU A 12 14.87 -3.99 -11.95
CA LEU A 12 15.41 -4.79 -13.06
C LEU A 12 16.87 -5.17 -12.76
N ALA A 13 17.16 -6.46 -12.72
CA ALA A 13 18.50 -7.02 -12.56
C ALA A 13 18.95 -7.76 -13.84
N GLU A 14 20.26 -7.95 -13.99
CA GLU A 14 20.88 -8.81 -15.02
C GLU A 14 20.31 -8.66 -16.44
N THR A 15 20.32 -7.43 -16.96
CA THR A 15 19.79 -7.16 -18.30
C THR A 15 20.77 -7.61 -19.38
N ARG A 16 20.30 -8.44 -20.32
CA ARG A 16 21.06 -8.92 -21.47
C ARG A 16 20.23 -8.91 -22.75
N GLU A 17 20.91 -8.89 -23.89
CA GLU A 17 20.27 -9.08 -25.18
C GLU A 17 20.04 -10.57 -25.45
N LYS A 18 18.82 -10.95 -25.88
CA LYS A 18 18.45 -12.34 -26.18
C LYS A 18 17.66 -12.40 -27.48
N SER A 19 17.97 -13.37 -28.34
CA SER A 19 17.16 -13.69 -29.52
C SER A 19 15.92 -14.51 -29.13
N CYS A 20 14.69 -14.15 -29.58
CA CYS A 20 13.47 -14.94 -29.23
C CYS A 20 13.50 -16.34 -29.89
N GLY A 21 14.24 -16.51 -31.00
CA GLY A 21 14.28 -17.78 -31.75
C GLY A 21 12.99 -18.11 -32.52
N THR A 22 11.93 -17.30 -32.40
CA THR A 22 10.71 -17.41 -33.20
C THR A 22 10.92 -16.73 -34.57
N PRO A 23 10.54 -17.36 -35.70
CA PRO A 23 10.68 -16.76 -37.02
C PRO A 23 10.03 -15.38 -37.11
N GLY A 24 10.76 -14.40 -37.64
CA GLY A 24 10.28 -13.02 -37.78
C GLY A 24 10.41 -12.15 -36.51
N HIS A 25 10.88 -12.70 -35.39
CA HIS A 25 11.13 -11.93 -34.17
C HIS A 25 12.62 -11.60 -34.00
N ASN A 26 12.89 -10.36 -33.59
CA ASN A 26 14.23 -9.84 -33.36
C ASN A 26 14.76 -10.18 -31.95
N ALA A 27 16.02 -9.80 -31.71
CA ALA A 27 16.55 -9.75 -30.36
C ALA A 27 15.79 -8.74 -29.49
N PHE A 28 15.69 -9.04 -28.19
CA PHE A 28 15.03 -8.20 -27.20
C PHE A 28 15.87 -8.13 -25.93
N LYS A 29 15.63 -7.08 -25.13
CA LYS A 29 16.24 -6.95 -23.80
C LYS A 29 15.52 -7.85 -22.82
N GLN A 30 16.22 -8.89 -22.37
CA GLN A 30 15.75 -9.75 -21.32
C GLN A 30 16.37 -9.31 -19.98
N SER A 31 15.55 -9.11 -18.96
CA SER A 31 15.93 -8.70 -17.61
C SER A 31 15.26 -9.60 -16.59
N LEU A 32 15.92 -9.80 -15.45
CA LEU A 32 15.27 -10.31 -14.24
C LEU A 32 14.43 -9.18 -13.63
N VAL A 33 13.13 -9.41 -13.51
CA VAL A 33 12.17 -8.47 -12.94
C VAL A 33 11.82 -8.92 -11.53
N GLU A 34 11.96 -8.02 -10.57
CA GLU A 34 11.58 -8.26 -9.18
C GLU A 34 10.11 -8.69 -9.08
N GLN A 35 9.85 -9.72 -8.30
CA GLN A 35 8.50 -10.16 -7.94
C GLN A 35 8.17 -9.74 -6.50
N PHE A 36 6.89 -9.48 -6.23
CA PHE A 36 6.42 -9.05 -4.92
C PHE A 36 6.68 -10.10 -3.82
N ASP A 37 6.73 -11.39 -4.13
CA ASP A 37 7.11 -12.40 -3.13
C ASP A 37 8.62 -12.41 -2.79
N GLY A 38 9.42 -11.58 -3.47
CA GLY A 38 10.88 -11.48 -3.36
C GLY A 38 11.64 -12.37 -4.34
N SER A 39 10.94 -13.13 -5.19
CA SER A 39 11.57 -13.88 -6.28
C SER A 39 11.90 -12.98 -7.48
N TRP A 40 12.59 -13.54 -8.48
CA TRP A 40 12.95 -12.84 -9.70
C TRP A 40 12.47 -13.65 -10.90
N LYS A 41 11.81 -12.98 -11.86
CA LYS A 41 11.28 -13.62 -13.07
C LYS A 41 11.87 -12.95 -14.30
N LEU A 42 12.34 -13.74 -15.27
CA LEU A 42 12.76 -13.20 -16.56
C LEU A 42 11.53 -12.71 -17.33
N ASN A 43 11.61 -11.49 -17.88
CA ASN A 43 10.62 -11.05 -18.84
C ASN A 43 10.70 -11.87 -20.15
N THR A 44 9.56 -11.98 -20.80
CA THR A 44 9.36 -12.72 -22.05
C THR A 44 9.48 -11.80 -23.26
N CYS A 45 9.67 -12.37 -24.47
CA CYS A 45 9.82 -11.54 -25.67
C CYS A 45 8.52 -10.77 -25.95
N PRO A 46 8.56 -9.43 -26.09
CA PRO A 46 7.36 -8.62 -26.32
C PRO A 46 6.62 -8.98 -27.62
N ALA A 47 7.34 -9.35 -28.68
CA ALA A 47 6.73 -9.77 -29.94
C ALA A 47 6.04 -11.14 -29.82
N CYS A 48 6.70 -12.10 -29.17
CA CYS A 48 6.16 -13.42 -28.85
C CYS A 48 4.86 -13.27 -28.01
N ARG A 49 4.84 -12.36 -27.02
CA ARG A 49 3.64 -12.00 -26.24
C ARG A 49 2.55 -11.35 -27.09
N TRP A 50 2.89 -10.35 -27.90
CA TRP A 50 1.91 -9.64 -28.73
C TRP A 50 1.23 -10.59 -29.71
N GLN A 51 1.99 -11.47 -30.36
CA GLN A 51 1.45 -12.50 -31.25
C GLN A 51 0.45 -13.41 -30.50
N ALA A 52 0.82 -13.89 -29.31
CA ALA A 52 -0.05 -14.74 -28.51
C ALA A 52 -1.36 -14.05 -28.08
N LEU A 53 -1.32 -12.75 -27.79
CA LEU A 53 -2.51 -12.00 -27.37
C LEU A 53 -3.44 -11.65 -28.54
N TYR A 54 -2.88 -11.32 -29.71
CA TYR A 54 -3.66 -10.67 -30.78
C TYR A 54 -3.79 -11.50 -32.06
N ASN A 55 -2.87 -12.43 -32.32
CA ASN A 55 -2.84 -13.25 -33.54
C ASN A 55 -3.10 -14.74 -33.30
N THR A 56 -3.26 -15.15 -32.05
CA THR A 56 -3.58 -16.53 -31.66
C THR A 56 -5.06 -16.63 -31.26
N PRO A 57 -5.80 -17.66 -31.72
CA PRO A 57 -7.18 -17.89 -31.29
C PRO A 57 -7.32 -18.00 -29.76
N LYS A 58 -8.44 -17.48 -29.22
CA LYS A 58 -8.62 -17.28 -27.78
C LYS A 58 -8.70 -18.57 -26.96
N ASP A 59 -9.07 -19.67 -27.61
CA ASP A 59 -9.20 -21.01 -27.04
C ASP A 59 -7.88 -21.78 -27.02
N GLN A 60 -6.81 -21.26 -27.65
CA GLN A 60 -5.50 -21.89 -27.62
C GLN A 60 -4.72 -21.57 -26.34
N ASP A 61 -3.98 -22.58 -25.86
CA ASP A 61 -3.15 -22.46 -24.66
C ASP A 61 -2.19 -21.28 -24.71
N ALA A 62 -1.58 -21.00 -25.86
CA ALA A 62 -0.65 -19.88 -26.00
C ALA A 62 -1.33 -18.52 -25.72
N HIS A 63 -2.58 -18.33 -26.15
CA HIS A 63 -3.33 -17.11 -25.83
C HIS A 63 -3.68 -17.06 -24.34
N LEU A 64 -4.21 -18.15 -23.79
CA LEU A 64 -4.59 -18.23 -22.38
C LEU A 64 -3.40 -17.96 -21.45
N GLN A 65 -2.23 -18.54 -21.75
CA GLN A 65 -1.00 -18.30 -21.00
C GLN A 65 -0.53 -16.85 -21.09
N ALA A 66 -0.61 -16.23 -22.27
CA ALA A 66 -0.23 -14.83 -22.44
C ALA A 66 -1.16 -13.88 -21.65
N VAL A 67 -2.46 -14.17 -21.61
CA VAL A 67 -3.43 -13.39 -20.79
C VAL A 67 -3.10 -13.52 -19.30
N LEU A 68 -2.85 -14.74 -18.82
CA LEU A 68 -2.45 -14.98 -17.43
C LEU A 68 -1.12 -14.31 -17.07
N GLU A 69 -0.13 -14.35 -17.98
CA GLU A 69 1.16 -13.70 -17.77
C GLU A 69 1.02 -12.18 -17.67
N VAL A 70 0.24 -11.55 -18.55
CA VAL A 70 -0.02 -10.10 -18.48
C VAL A 70 -0.75 -9.71 -17.20
N ALA A 71 -1.76 -10.49 -16.80
CA ALA A 71 -2.48 -10.25 -15.55
C ALA A 71 -1.56 -10.39 -14.32
N ALA A 72 -0.69 -11.41 -14.32
CA ALA A 72 0.28 -11.63 -13.23
C ALA A 72 1.34 -10.52 -13.15
N GLU A 73 1.85 -10.05 -14.29
CA GLU A 73 2.81 -8.94 -14.33
C GLU A 73 2.19 -7.63 -13.85
N ARG A 74 0.96 -7.33 -14.30
CA ARG A 74 0.24 -6.15 -13.83
C ARG A 74 -0.02 -6.21 -12.33
N LEU A 75 -0.48 -7.36 -11.81
CA LEU A 75 -0.68 -7.54 -10.38
C LEU A 75 0.63 -7.39 -9.59
N ASN A 76 1.74 -7.86 -10.15
CA ASN A 76 3.06 -7.70 -9.54
C ASN A 76 3.48 -6.23 -9.44
N GLU A 77 3.29 -5.47 -10.53
CA GLU A 77 3.52 -4.02 -10.57
C GLU A 77 2.64 -3.30 -9.55
N ASP A 78 1.33 -3.60 -9.53
CA ASP A 78 0.37 -2.98 -8.61
C ASP A 78 0.71 -3.29 -7.14
N LEU A 79 1.17 -4.50 -6.83
CA LEU A 79 1.60 -4.89 -5.49
C LEU A 79 2.92 -4.22 -5.07
N ILE A 80 3.90 -4.08 -5.97
CA ILE A 80 5.14 -3.36 -5.66
C ILE A 80 4.86 -1.86 -5.48
N ALA A 81 4.00 -1.31 -6.32
CA ALA A 81 3.52 0.06 -6.26
C ALA A 81 2.89 0.44 -4.91
N THR A 82 2.40 -0.52 -4.13
CA THR A 82 1.84 -0.23 -2.81
C THR A 82 2.86 0.27 -1.79
N GLY A 83 4.17 0.12 -2.03
CA GLY A 83 5.19 0.49 -1.05
C GLY A 83 5.32 -0.49 0.12
N ILE A 84 4.71 -1.68 0.04
CA ILE A 84 4.89 -2.71 1.08
C ILE A 84 6.34 -3.20 1.03
N THR A 85 7.08 -2.92 2.11
CA THR A 85 8.48 -3.31 2.23
C THR A 85 8.64 -4.84 2.29
N PRO A 86 9.79 -5.40 1.85
CA PRO A 86 10.03 -6.86 1.82
C PRO A 86 9.68 -7.59 3.12
N ARG A 87 9.85 -6.94 4.27
CA ARG A 87 9.52 -7.49 5.60
C ARG A 87 8.04 -7.88 5.74
N PHE A 88 7.13 -7.19 5.06
CA PHE A 88 5.69 -7.37 5.19
C PHE A 88 5.03 -8.03 3.97
N ARG A 89 5.78 -8.36 2.91
CA ARG A 89 5.23 -8.96 1.67
C ARG A 89 4.63 -10.37 1.88
N LYS A 90 5.01 -11.05 2.96
CA LYS A 90 4.43 -12.36 3.38
C LYS A 90 3.27 -12.23 4.38
N CYS A 91 2.92 -11.02 4.80
CA CYS A 91 1.82 -10.79 5.73
C CYS A 91 0.48 -10.93 5.01
N SER A 92 -0.42 -11.74 5.56
CA SER A 92 -1.80 -11.90 5.09
C SER A 92 -2.75 -11.94 6.28
N LEU A 93 -4.06 -11.81 5.99
CA LEU A 93 -5.10 -11.95 7.01
C LEU A 93 -5.18 -13.39 7.55
N SER A 94 -4.67 -14.37 6.81
CA SER A 94 -4.61 -15.77 7.24
C SER A 94 -3.33 -16.10 8.03
N SER A 95 -2.22 -15.40 7.78
CA SER A 95 -0.96 -15.61 8.51
C SER A 95 -0.88 -14.87 9.84
N TYR A 96 -1.87 -14.05 10.18
CA TYR A 96 -1.93 -13.36 11.46
C TYR A 96 -2.37 -14.31 12.60
N VAL A 97 -1.46 -14.58 13.54
CA VAL A 97 -1.71 -15.52 14.64
C VAL A 97 -2.43 -14.86 15.80
N THR A 98 -3.65 -15.32 16.09
CA THR A 98 -4.45 -14.84 17.23
C THR A 98 -4.31 -15.72 18.47
N GLY A 99 -4.13 -17.03 18.29
CA GLY A 99 -4.39 -18.00 19.36
C GLY A 99 -5.81 -17.84 19.92
N ASP A 100 -5.96 -18.09 21.22
CA ASP A 100 -7.23 -17.93 21.97
C ASP A 100 -7.48 -16.49 22.48
N ASP A 101 -6.63 -15.54 22.10
CA ASP A 101 -6.76 -14.14 22.50
C ASP A 101 -7.95 -13.49 21.78
N LYS A 102 -9.05 -13.28 22.53
CA LYS A 102 -10.29 -12.67 22.04
C LYS A 102 -10.07 -11.26 21.50
N ALA A 103 -9.12 -10.48 22.02
CA ALA A 103 -8.84 -9.14 21.53
C ALA A 103 -8.16 -9.20 20.15
N LYS A 104 -7.19 -10.10 19.97
CA LYS A 104 -6.57 -10.36 18.65
C LYS A 104 -7.59 -10.87 17.63
N GLN A 105 -8.44 -11.81 18.02
CA GLN A 105 -9.52 -12.33 17.17
C GLN A 105 -10.49 -11.24 16.75
N ARG A 106 -10.86 -10.33 17.67
CA ARG A 106 -11.71 -9.17 17.37
C ARG A 106 -11.05 -8.23 16.36
N ALA A 107 -9.79 -7.84 16.58
CA ALA A 107 -9.07 -6.96 15.66
C ALA A 107 -8.94 -7.60 14.26
N LEU A 108 -8.57 -8.88 14.19
CA LEU A 108 -8.51 -9.62 12.93
C LEU A 108 -9.89 -9.68 12.25
N SER A 109 -10.97 -9.89 13.02
CA SER A 109 -12.33 -9.92 12.47
C SER A 109 -12.74 -8.57 11.86
N ILE A 110 -12.39 -7.46 12.51
CA ILE A 110 -12.65 -6.11 11.97
C ILE A 110 -11.86 -5.91 10.68
N CYS A 111 -10.55 -6.23 10.68
CA CYS A 111 -9.71 -6.11 9.49
C CYS A 111 -10.18 -6.97 8.32
N ARG A 112 -10.60 -8.21 8.60
CA ARG A 112 -11.13 -9.12 7.58
C ARG A 112 -12.44 -8.60 7.00
N LYS A 113 -13.39 -8.20 7.85
CA LYS A 113 -14.66 -7.59 7.39
C LYS A 113 -14.43 -6.33 6.56
N TYR A 114 -13.44 -5.52 6.91
CA TYR A 114 -13.10 -4.32 6.14
C TYR A 114 -12.58 -4.67 4.75
N ALA A 115 -11.68 -5.66 4.64
CA ALA A 115 -11.18 -6.12 3.35
C ALA A 115 -12.30 -6.77 2.52
N ASP A 116 -13.13 -7.63 3.12
CA ASP A 116 -14.23 -8.33 2.43
C ASP A 116 -15.32 -7.38 1.91
N LYS A 117 -15.47 -6.20 2.53
CA LYS A 117 -16.47 -5.18 2.17
C LYS A 117 -15.82 -3.91 1.63
N PHE A 118 -14.63 -4.02 1.04
CA PHE A 118 -13.88 -2.83 0.65
C PHE A 118 -14.62 -1.96 -0.37
N ASP A 119 -15.37 -2.53 -1.32
CA ASP A 119 -16.20 -1.76 -2.25
C ASP A 119 -17.21 -0.86 -1.54
N GLU A 120 -17.89 -1.37 -0.50
CA GLU A 120 -18.81 -0.58 0.32
C GLU A 120 -18.06 0.53 1.07
N HIS A 121 -16.87 0.22 1.60
CA HIS A 121 -16.05 1.19 2.31
C HIS A 121 -15.45 2.26 1.38
N ARG A 122 -15.09 1.89 0.15
CA ARG A 122 -14.59 2.78 -0.88
C ARG A 122 -15.69 3.73 -1.35
N ALA A 123 -16.87 3.20 -1.64
CA ALA A 123 -18.02 4.02 -2.05
C ALA A 123 -18.45 5.02 -0.96
N ALA A 124 -18.30 4.67 0.32
CA ALA A 124 -18.63 5.53 1.45
C ALA A 124 -17.46 6.39 1.96
N GLY A 125 -16.23 6.20 1.45
CA GLY A 125 -15.04 6.87 2.01
C GLY A 125 -14.76 6.52 3.48
N ARG A 126 -15.10 5.30 3.91
CA ARG A 126 -14.98 4.81 5.30
C ARG A 126 -13.53 4.56 5.68
N ALA A 127 -13.01 5.33 6.63
CA ALA A 127 -11.69 5.11 7.19
C ALA A 127 -11.65 3.95 8.19
N LEU A 128 -10.46 3.38 8.38
CA LEU A 128 -10.19 2.37 9.41
C LEU A 128 -8.98 2.79 10.25
N MET A 129 -9.13 2.78 11.56
CA MET A 129 -8.07 3.12 12.50
C MET A 129 -7.56 1.86 13.21
N LEU A 130 -6.26 1.61 13.13
CA LEU A 130 -5.58 0.56 13.87
C LEU A 130 -4.78 1.22 14.99
N MET A 131 -5.20 1.03 16.25
CA MET A 131 -4.67 1.79 17.39
C MET A 131 -4.30 0.88 18.55
N GLY A 132 -3.14 1.13 19.16
CA GLY A 132 -2.69 0.42 20.36
C GLY A 132 -1.19 0.21 20.36
N GLU A 133 -0.65 -0.44 21.40
CA GLU A 133 0.79 -0.47 21.69
C GLU A 133 1.69 -1.00 20.55
N ILE A 134 2.99 -0.67 20.63
CA ILE A 134 4.02 -1.14 19.68
C ILE A 134 4.10 -2.68 19.70
N GLY A 135 4.33 -3.29 18.53
CA GLY A 135 4.57 -4.74 18.43
C GLY A 135 3.32 -5.61 18.55
N THR A 136 2.13 -5.03 18.37
CA THR A 136 0.83 -5.72 18.39
C THR A 136 0.37 -6.23 17.01
N GLY A 137 1.06 -5.85 15.93
CA GLY A 137 0.81 -6.34 14.57
C GLY A 137 -0.11 -5.47 13.70
N LYS A 138 -0.26 -4.18 14.03
CA LYS A 138 -1.04 -3.22 13.25
C LYS A 138 -0.58 -3.11 11.79
N THR A 139 0.71 -2.86 11.56
CA THR A 139 1.30 -2.81 10.21
C THR A 139 1.14 -4.13 9.46
N HIS A 140 1.23 -5.29 10.13
CA HIS A 140 0.94 -6.59 9.49
C HIS A 140 -0.48 -6.61 8.94
N LEU A 141 -1.48 -6.28 9.76
CA LEU A 141 -2.88 -6.33 9.35
C LEU A 141 -3.21 -5.27 8.29
N ALA A 142 -2.62 -4.08 8.35
CA ALA A 142 -2.78 -3.08 7.30
C ALA A 142 -2.19 -3.53 5.96
N CYS A 143 -0.96 -4.05 5.95
CA CYS A 143 -0.34 -4.62 4.75
C CYS A 143 -1.16 -5.81 4.20
N ALA A 144 -1.76 -6.61 5.08
CA ALA A 144 -2.61 -7.73 4.70
C ALA A 144 -3.93 -7.28 4.06
N ILE A 145 -4.58 -6.25 4.60
CA ILE A 145 -5.77 -5.63 3.99
C ILE A 145 -5.41 -5.08 2.61
N LEU A 146 -4.32 -4.31 2.53
CA LEU A 146 -3.89 -3.67 1.28
C LEU A 146 -3.61 -4.70 0.19
N GLN A 147 -2.89 -5.79 0.52
CA GLN A 147 -2.68 -6.89 -0.42
C GLN A 147 -3.97 -7.59 -0.83
N CYS A 148 -4.92 -7.78 0.09
CA CYS A 148 -6.20 -8.41 -0.23
C CYS A 148 -6.97 -7.57 -1.26
N ILE A 149 -7.03 -6.25 -1.07
CA ILE A 149 -7.72 -5.31 -1.94
C ILE A 149 -7.08 -5.24 -3.33
N VAL A 150 -5.75 -5.16 -3.40
CA VAL A 150 -5.04 -5.12 -4.68
C VAL A 150 -5.23 -6.43 -5.45
N ARG A 151 -5.18 -7.58 -4.76
CA ARG A 151 -5.30 -8.90 -5.39
C ARG A 151 -6.73 -9.22 -5.85
N ASN A 152 -7.74 -8.85 -5.07
CA ASN A 152 -9.11 -9.30 -5.30
C ASN A 152 -9.93 -8.27 -6.10
N ASP A 153 -9.74 -6.98 -5.81
CA ASP A 153 -10.58 -5.91 -6.36
C ASP A 153 -9.87 -5.17 -7.51
N GLY A 154 -8.57 -5.40 -7.69
CA GLY A 154 -7.74 -4.65 -8.64
C GLY A 154 -7.63 -3.15 -8.32
N SER A 155 -7.95 -2.78 -7.08
CA SER A 155 -7.88 -1.40 -6.60
C SER A 155 -6.44 -1.00 -6.28
N THR A 156 -6.12 0.28 -6.46
CA THR A 156 -4.79 0.82 -6.16
C THR A 156 -4.61 1.08 -4.66
N GLY A 157 -3.42 0.77 -4.15
CA GLY A 157 -3.10 0.92 -2.73
C GLY A 157 -1.75 1.60 -2.53
N LEU A 158 -1.55 2.26 -1.40
CA LEU A 158 -0.25 2.79 -0.98
C LEU A 158 -0.12 2.75 0.55
N ILE A 159 1.03 2.32 1.06
CA ILE A 159 1.42 2.47 2.46
C ILE A 159 2.63 3.39 2.59
N VAL A 160 2.52 4.40 3.44
CA VAL A 160 3.56 5.38 3.74
C VAL A 160 3.56 5.70 5.23
N THR A 161 4.70 6.10 5.79
CA THR A 161 4.74 6.61 7.17
C THR A 161 4.40 8.11 7.19
N ALA A 162 3.84 8.59 8.29
CA ALA A 162 3.64 10.02 8.51
C ALA A 162 4.96 10.82 8.37
N GLU A 163 6.07 10.26 8.84
CA GLU A 163 7.41 10.85 8.71
C GLU A 163 7.85 10.97 7.24
N SER A 164 7.63 9.93 6.41
CA SER A 164 7.97 9.96 4.98
C SER A 164 7.18 11.04 4.23
N ILE A 165 5.91 11.25 4.58
CA ILE A 165 5.09 12.33 4.02
C ILE A 165 5.71 13.70 4.37
N THR A 166 6.03 13.93 5.65
CA THR A 166 6.66 15.17 6.12
C THR A 166 8.02 15.41 5.47
N GLN A 167 8.84 14.37 5.31
CA GLN A 167 10.14 14.46 4.68
C GLN A 167 10.03 14.80 3.20
N ALA A 168 9.15 14.13 2.45
CA ALA A 168 8.94 14.40 1.04
C ALA A 168 8.51 15.87 0.79
N VAL A 169 7.63 16.41 1.64
CA VAL A 169 7.23 17.82 1.56
C VAL A 169 8.36 18.76 1.97
N THR A 170 9.13 18.43 3.00
CA THR A 170 10.31 19.24 3.39
C THR A 170 11.33 19.33 2.24
N ASP A 171 11.57 18.20 1.57
CA ASP A 171 12.51 18.13 0.44
C ASP A 171 11.97 18.88 -0.79
N SER A 172 10.64 18.93 -0.98
CA SER A 172 10.02 19.72 -2.05
C SER A 172 10.33 21.21 -1.94
N PHE A 173 10.44 21.75 -0.71
CA PHE A 173 10.78 23.16 -0.51
C PHE A 173 12.26 23.48 -0.78
N ARG A 174 13.13 22.47 -0.82
CA ARG A 174 14.57 22.64 -1.08
C ARG A 174 14.93 22.52 -2.56
N SER A 175 14.03 21.96 -3.38
CA SER A 175 14.27 21.70 -4.80
C SER A 175 13.43 22.63 -5.67
N ASN A 176 14.07 23.41 -6.55
CA ASN A 176 13.38 24.24 -7.54
C ASN A 176 12.82 23.45 -8.73
N SER A 177 13.14 22.15 -8.85
CA SER A 177 12.74 21.29 -9.97
C SER A 177 12.01 20.01 -9.54
N GLY A 178 11.70 19.87 -8.25
CA GLY A 178 10.98 18.73 -7.69
C GLY A 178 9.45 18.85 -7.74
N PRO A 179 8.71 17.79 -7.37
CA PRO A 179 7.27 17.87 -7.21
C PRO A 179 6.92 18.89 -6.12
N SER A 180 5.87 19.69 -6.34
CA SER A 180 5.39 20.64 -5.33
C SER A 180 4.68 19.90 -4.19
N LYS A 181 4.47 20.59 -3.05
CA LYS A 181 3.63 20.09 -1.96
C LYS A 181 2.25 19.61 -2.46
N THR A 182 1.65 20.37 -3.38
CA THR A 182 0.34 20.04 -3.96
C THR A 182 0.39 18.76 -4.80
N ASP A 183 1.47 18.54 -5.56
CA ASP A 183 1.66 17.32 -6.35
C ASP A 183 1.76 16.09 -5.45
N LEU A 184 2.52 16.20 -4.35
CA LEU A 184 2.67 15.12 -3.36
C LEU A 184 1.34 14.78 -2.68
N ILE A 185 0.55 15.79 -2.30
CA ILE A 185 -0.78 15.56 -1.70
C ILE A 185 -1.73 14.91 -2.72
N ASN A 186 -1.71 15.36 -3.97
CA ASN A 186 -2.52 14.77 -5.03
C ASN A 186 -2.13 13.32 -5.32
N GLU A 187 -0.84 12.99 -5.28
CA GLU A 187 -0.32 11.62 -5.39
C GLU A 187 -0.87 10.73 -4.27
N LEU A 188 -0.75 11.16 -3.01
CA LEU A 188 -1.30 10.46 -1.84
C LEU A 188 -2.83 10.33 -1.88
N ALA A 189 -3.52 11.30 -2.48
CA ALA A 189 -4.97 11.29 -2.65
C ALA A 189 -5.44 10.49 -3.89
N SER A 190 -4.53 10.10 -4.79
CA SER A 190 -4.87 9.45 -6.06
C SER A 190 -5.20 7.96 -5.90
N VAL A 191 -4.60 7.26 -4.93
CA VAL A 191 -4.83 5.82 -4.70
C VAL A 191 -6.19 5.54 -4.06
N ASP A 192 -6.75 4.35 -4.34
CA ASP A 192 -8.05 3.95 -3.81
C ASP A 192 -8.01 3.72 -2.30
N LEU A 193 -6.92 3.12 -1.79
CA LEU A 193 -6.66 2.99 -0.36
C LEU A 193 -5.28 3.55 0.01
N LEU A 194 -5.25 4.51 0.92
CA LEU A 194 -4.01 5.02 1.54
C LEU A 194 -3.89 4.50 2.97
N VAL A 195 -2.77 3.87 3.28
CA VAL A 195 -2.36 3.51 4.64
C VAL A 195 -1.31 4.51 5.10
N ILE A 196 -1.59 5.21 6.20
CA ILE A 196 -0.62 6.08 6.87
C ILE A 196 -0.18 5.40 8.16
N ASP A 197 1.06 4.93 8.17
CA ASP A 197 1.67 4.29 9.34
C ASP A 197 2.32 5.32 10.27
N GLU A 198 2.45 4.95 11.54
CA GLU A 198 3.16 5.70 12.59
C GLU A 198 2.61 7.12 12.82
N VAL A 199 1.29 7.31 12.68
CA VAL A 199 0.62 8.57 12.98
C VAL A 199 0.78 8.92 14.47
N GLY A 200 1.26 10.13 14.75
CA GLY A 200 1.45 10.60 16.13
C GLY A 200 2.67 10.00 16.85
N MET A 201 3.62 9.43 16.10
CA MET A 201 4.86 8.87 16.63
C MET A 201 6.09 9.76 16.42
N HIS A 202 5.97 10.86 15.68
CA HIS A 202 7.11 11.73 15.39
C HIS A 202 7.48 12.60 16.59
N THR A 203 8.79 12.76 16.83
CA THR A 203 9.30 13.69 17.83
C THR A 203 9.32 15.10 17.25
N ALA A 204 8.24 15.84 17.47
CA ALA A 204 8.13 17.24 17.11
C ALA A 204 9.24 18.08 17.77
N LYS A 205 9.97 18.89 16.99
CA LYS A 205 10.70 20.03 17.55
C LYS A 205 9.66 21.08 17.97
N PRO A 206 9.67 21.58 19.22
CA PRO A 206 8.71 22.59 19.66
C PRO A 206 8.65 23.78 18.68
N GLY A 207 7.44 24.13 18.22
CA GLY A 207 7.20 25.27 17.33
C GLY A 207 7.53 25.06 15.84
N LYS A 208 7.91 23.85 15.40
CA LYS A 208 8.20 23.55 13.97
C LYS A 208 7.50 22.32 13.42
N ASP A 209 6.60 21.71 14.18
CA ASP A 209 5.89 20.52 13.72
C ASP A 209 4.68 20.89 12.88
N PHE A 210 4.84 20.77 11.57
CA PHE A 210 3.77 20.94 10.59
C PHE A 210 3.14 19.60 10.17
N THR A 211 3.59 18.48 10.73
CA THR A 211 3.11 17.13 10.40
C THR A 211 1.59 17.00 10.60
N PRO A 212 0.99 17.45 11.72
CA PRO A 212 -0.46 17.38 11.90
C PRO A 212 -1.22 18.16 10.83
N GLY A 213 -0.72 19.33 10.43
CA GLY A 213 -1.32 20.14 9.37
C GLY A 213 -1.24 19.47 8.00
N LEU A 214 -0.10 18.85 7.68
CA LEU A 214 0.08 18.12 6.42
C LEU A 214 -0.78 16.85 6.36
N LEU A 215 -0.82 16.06 7.44
CA LEU A 215 -1.72 14.91 7.53
C LEU A 215 -3.18 15.32 7.42
N HIS A 216 -3.56 16.43 8.04
CA HIS A 216 -4.89 17.00 7.91
C HIS A 216 -5.23 17.33 6.45
N GLU A 217 -4.31 17.97 5.70
CA GLU A 217 -4.52 18.27 4.27
C GLU A 217 -4.69 17.01 3.42
N VAL A 218 -3.89 15.96 3.67
CA VAL A 218 -4.02 14.67 2.97
C VAL A 218 -5.36 14.02 3.28
N ILE A 219 -5.74 13.94 4.57
CA ILE A 219 -7.01 13.35 5.01
C ILE A 219 -8.20 14.14 4.46
N ASP A 220 -8.15 15.47 4.48
CA ASP A 220 -9.18 16.34 3.92
C ASP A 220 -9.36 16.09 2.43
N ARG A 221 -8.26 16.05 1.68
CA ARG A 221 -8.31 15.85 0.23
C ARG A 221 -8.92 14.49 -0.10
N ARG A 222 -8.58 13.45 0.65
CA ARG A 222 -9.17 12.11 0.48
C ARG A 222 -10.64 12.07 0.88
N TYR A 223 -11.02 12.74 1.96
CA TYR A 223 -12.42 12.89 2.37
C TYR A 223 -13.25 13.55 1.27
N GLN A 224 -12.79 14.67 0.70
CA GLN A 224 -13.45 15.37 -0.41
C GLN A 224 -13.58 14.51 -1.67
N LEU A 225 -12.67 13.56 -1.87
CA LEU A 225 -12.68 12.62 -3.00
C LEU A 225 -13.41 11.30 -2.69
N ILE A 226 -14.02 11.17 -1.50
CA ILE A 226 -14.69 9.95 -1.04
C ILE A 226 -13.74 8.74 -1.12
N LYS A 227 -12.49 8.93 -0.67
CA LYS A 227 -11.46 7.89 -0.70
C LYS A 227 -11.08 7.44 0.71
N PRO A 228 -11.20 6.15 1.03
CA PRO A 228 -10.91 5.64 2.37
C PRO A 228 -9.42 5.73 2.69
N ALA A 229 -9.09 5.76 3.99
CA ALA A 229 -7.72 5.68 4.49
C ALA A 229 -7.64 4.76 5.71
N ILE A 230 -6.53 4.05 5.86
CA ILE A 230 -6.16 3.35 7.10
C ILE A 230 -5.15 4.19 7.85
N LEU A 231 -5.41 4.48 9.12
CA LEU A 231 -4.46 5.16 10.01
C LEU A 231 -3.94 4.18 11.05
N ILE A 232 -2.63 4.13 11.22
CA ILE A 232 -1.97 3.31 12.25
C ILE A 232 -1.30 4.22 13.26
N SER A 233 -1.60 4.02 14.55
CA SER A 233 -0.98 4.77 15.63
C SER A 233 -0.66 3.87 16.81
N ASN A 234 0.43 4.17 17.53
CA ASN A 234 0.70 3.50 18.81
C ASN A 234 0.01 4.17 20.00
N GLN A 235 -0.74 5.24 19.75
CA GLN A 235 -1.43 6.01 20.77
C GLN A 235 -2.80 5.41 21.08
N LYS A 236 -3.40 5.84 22.19
CA LYS A 236 -4.76 5.43 22.54
C LYS A 236 -5.77 6.12 21.62
N PRO A 237 -6.94 5.51 21.37
CA PRO A 237 -7.98 6.12 20.55
C PRO A 237 -8.48 7.48 21.05
N GLU A 238 -8.42 7.70 22.36
CA GLU A 238 -8.79 8.96 23.02
C GLU A 238 -7.93 10.13 22.50
N ASP A 239 -6.66 9.88 22.21
CA ASP A 239 -5.67 10.90 21.88
C ASP A 239 -5.64 11.23 20.38
N LEU A 240 -6.49 10.61 19.56
CA LEU A 240 -6.52 10.78 18.10
C LEU A 240 -6.54 12.26 17.68
N HIS A 241 -7.38 13.06 18.33
CA HIS A 241 -7.57 14.49 18.04
C HIS A 241 -6.28 15.31 18.20
N THR A 242 -5.36 14.85 19.05
CA THR A 242 -4.08 15.51 19.33
C THR A 242 -3.11 15.40 18.16
N PHE A 243 -3.16 14.30 17.39
CA PHE A 243 -2.13 14.00 16.38
C PHE A 243 -2.54 14.32 14.94
N ILE A 244 -3.84 14.23 14.62
CA ILE A 244 -4.35 14.58 13.28
C ILE A 244 -5.13 15.91 13.28
N GLY A 245 -5.35 16.49 14.46
CA GLY A 245 -6.16 17.69 14.66
C GLY A 245 -7.67 17.40 14.70
N PRO A 246 -8.46 18.28 15.35
CA PRO A 246 -9.88 18.04 15.61
C PRO A 246 -10.69 17.88 14.32
N ARG A 247 -10.37 18.66 13.27
CA ARG A 247 -11.08 18.62 12.00
C ARG A 247 -10.84 17.33 11.20
N ALA A 248 -9.62 16.78 11.25
CA ALA A 248 -9.37 15.50 10.59
C ALA A 248 -10.08 14.36 11.34
N ALA A 249 -10.04 14.40 12.68
CA ALA A 249 -10.72 13.41 13.51
C ALA A 249 -12.24 13.41 13.30
N ASP A 250 -12.83 14.60 13.09
CA ASP A 250 -14.26 14.75 12.80
C ASP A 250 -14.64 14.11 11.45
N ARG A 251 -13.89 14.42 10.38
CA ARG A 251 -14.09 13.83 9.04
C ARG A 251 -13.99 12.31 9.02
N LEU A 252 -13.09 11.73 9.82
CA LEU A 252 -12.98 10.27 9.95
C LEU A 252 -14.23 9.65 10.60
N ARG A 253 -14.93 10.40 11.47
CA ARG A 253 -16.14 9.93 12.15
C ARG A 253 -17.40 10.10 11.29
N GLU A 254 -17.49 11.17 10.50
CA GLU A 254 -18.67 11.45 9.66
C GLU A 254 -19.04 10.30 8.72
N ASN A 255 -18.04 9.62 8.15
CA ASN A 255 -18.27 8.48 7.26
C ASN A 255 -18.43 7.15 8.02
N GLU A 256 -18.76 7.15 9.32
CA GLU A 256 -18.82 5.94 10.16
C GLU A 256 -17.47 5.19 10.22
N GLY A 257 -16.38 5.94 10.44
CA GLY A 257 -15.03 5.38 10.54
C GLY A 257 -14.93 4.24 11.56
N LEU A 258 -14.24 3.16 11.17
CA LEU A 258 -14.08 1.97 11.99
C LEU A 258 -12.83 2.08 12.85
N LEU A 259 -12.88 1.48 14.04
CA LEU A 259 -11.75 1.38 14.96
C LEU A 259 -11.48 -0.09 15.29
N ALA A 260 -10.28 -0.56 14.96
CA ALA A 260 -9.75 -1.84 15.42
C ALA A 260 -8.76 -1.57 16.59
N PRO A 261 -9.14 -1.88 17.83
CA PRO A 261 -8.28 -1.65 18.98
C PRO A 261 -7.30 -2.83 19.20
N PHE A 262 -6.03 -2.50 19.45
CA PHE A 262 -4.92 -3.43 19.69
C PHE A 262 -4.48 -3.33 21.16
N THR A 263 -5.25 -3.96 22.04
CA THR A 263 -5.16 -3.76 23.50
C THR A 263 -4.29 -4.78 24.25
N TRP A 264 -3.52 -5.60 23.53
CA TRP A 264 -2.64 -6.63 24.12
C TRP A 264 -1.18 -6.21 24.14
N LYS A 265 -0.36 -6.89 24.96
CA LYS A 265 1.08 -6.64 25.04
C LYS A 265 1.81 -7.11 23.76
N SER A 266 2.94 -6.46 23.46
CA SER A 266 3.78 -6.77 22.30
C SER A 266 4.12 -8.26 22.22
N ALA A 267 4.04 -8.83 21.02
CA ALA A 267 4.51 -10.20 20.77
C ALA A 267 6.05 -10.28 20.70
N ARG A 268 6.75 -9.14 20.56
CA ARG A 268 8.21 -9.08 20.40
C ARG A 268 8.99 -9.16 21.72
N SER A 269 8.32 -9.04 22.86
CA SER A 269 8.93 -9.17 24.19
C SER A 269 9.08 -10.63 24.66
N GLY A 270 8.80 -11.62 23.80
CA GLY A 270 8.96 -13.05 24.10
C GLY A 270 10.24 -13.69 23.52
N GLY A 271 11.16 -12.90 22.96
CA GLY A 271 12.45 -13.39 22.48
C GLY A 271 13.44 -13.55 23.64
N LEU A 272 13.67 -14.82 24.03
CA LEU A 272 14.76 -15.39 24.85
C LEU A 272 15.62 -14.43 25.69
N ALA A 273 15.51 -14.58 27.02
CA ALA A 273 16.67 -14.57 27.89
C ALA A 273 17.43 -15.89 27.77
#